data_AF-A0A957UAB2-F1
#
_entry.id   AF-A0A957UAB2-F1
#
_cell.length_a   1.000
_cell.length_b   1.000
_cell.length_c   1.000
_cell.angle_alpha   90.00
_cell.angle_beta   90.00
_cell.angle_gamma   90.00
#
_symmetry.space_group_name_H-M   'P 1'
#
loop_
_entity.id
_entity.type
_entity.pdbx_description
1 polymer ?
#
loop_
_entity_poly.entity_id
_entity_poly.type
_entity_poly.pdbx_seq_one_letter_code
_entity_poly.pdbx_strand_id
1 'polypeptide(L)'
;MDFSAERKRLVDLCIQIQQIAAPTGAEEERARWVADYLRALGYAVETDDLHNVYACARGRQRSPALAVTAHTDTVFPAATDLTV
;
A
#
# COMPACT_ATOMS: atom_id res chain seq x y z
N MET A 1 -17.60 -17.59 0.24
CA MET A 1 -16.59 -17.16 -0.74
C MET A 1 -15.32 -17.92 -0.42
N ASP A 2 -14.73 -18.55 -1.41
CA ASP A 2 -13.45 -19.23 -1.29
C ASP A 2 -12.37 -18.31 -1.88
N PHE A 3 -11.38 -17.95 -1.06
CA PHE A 3 -10.26 -17.06 -1.43
C PHE A 3 -8.93 -17.81 -1.49
N SER A 4 -8.98 -19.15 -1.52
CA SER A 4 -7.78 -19.99 -1.50
C SER A 4 -6.89 -19.78 -2.73
N ALA A 5 -7.46 -19.39 -3.87
CA ALA A 5 -6.73 -19.02 -5.08
C ALA A 5 -5.91 -17.73 -4.91
N GLU A 6 -6.46 -16.73 -4.22
CA GLU A 6 -5.79 -15.43 -4.00
C GLU A 6 -4.73 -15.49 -2.90
N ARG A 7 -4.82 -16.48 -2.00
CA ARG A 7 -3.95 -16.58 -0.82
C ARG A 7 -2.47 -16.46 -1.18
N LYS A 8 -1.98 -17.21 -2.17
CA LYS A 8 -0.57 -17.18 -2.54
C LYS A 8 -0.17 -15.79 -3.03
N ARG A 9 -0.96 -15.21 -3.95
CA ARG A 9 -0.71 -13.87 -4.49
C ARG A 9 -0.70 -12.81 -3.39
N LEU A 10 -1.61 -12.89 -2.42
CA LEU A 10 -1.68 -11.96 -1.29
C LEU A 10 -0.46 -12.09 -0.37
N VAL A 11 -0.05 -13.32 -0.05
CA VAL A 11 1.16 -13.55 0.74
C VAL A 11 2.40 -13.03 0.03
N ASP A 12 2.55 -13.34 -1.27
CA ASP A 12 3.67 -12.84 -2.07
C ASP A 12 3.69 -11.30 -2.09
N LEU A 13 2.54 -10.64 -2.24
CA LEU A 13 2.42 -9.18 -2.20
C LEU A 13 2.77 -8.60 -0.83
N CYS A 14 2.30 -9.23 0.25
CA CYS A 14 2.64 -8.85 1.62
C CYS A 14 4.14 -8.98 1.88
N ILE A 15 4.79 -10.04 1.37
CA ILE A 15 6.25 -10.19 1.48
C ILE A 15 6.92 -9.04 0.74
N GLN A 16 6.55 -8.77 -0.52
CA GLN A 16 7.14 -7.71 -1.33
C GLN A 16 7.12 -6.33 -0.67
N ILE A 17 5.95 -5.88 -0.19
CA ILE A 17 5.84 -4.57 0.48
C ILE A 17 6.62 -4.53 1.80
N GLN A 18 6.67 -5.65 2.54
CA GLN A 18 7.39 -5.73 3.80
C GLN A 18 8.91 -5.83 3.63
N GLN A 19 9.44 -6.08 2.43
CA GLN A 19 10.87 -5.97 2.16
C GLN A 19 11.37 -4.51 2.12
N ILE A 20 10.46 -3.52 2.15
CA ILE A 20 10.81 -2.10 2.13
C ILE A 20 10.67 -1.56 3.55
N ALA A 21 11.76 -1.12 4.18
CA ALA A 21 11.69 -0.53 5.51
C ALA A 21 10.79 0.73 5.51
N ALA A 22 9.98 0.88 6.55
CA ALA A 22 9.19 2.09 6.78
C ALA A 22 9.01 2.32 8.28
N PRO A 23 10.06 2.74 9.01
CA PRO A 23 9.88 3.24 10.36
C PRO A 23 8.89 4.41 10.37
N THR A 24 8.18 4.61 11.48
CA THR A 24 7.30 5.77 11.65
C THR A 24 8.04 7.08 11.34
N GLY A 25 7.51 7.87 10.40
CA GLY A 25 8.07 9.12 9.90
C GLY A 25 9.11 8.98 8.76
N ALA A 26 9.38 7.76 8.30
CA ALA A 26 10.31 7.47 7.21
C ALA A 26 9.68 6.53 6.16
N GLU A 27 8.43 6.78 5.81
CA GLU A 27 7.61 5.92 4.94
C GLU A 27 7.81 6.16 3.44
N GLU A 28 8.54 7.22 3.05
CA GLU A 28 8.63 7.71 1.67
C GLU A 28 8.88 6.60 0.63
N GLU A 29 9.86 5.73 0.87
CA GLU A 29 10.23 4.68 -0.09
C GLU A 29 9.09 3.66 -0.26
N ARG A 30 8.48 3.22 0.84
CA ARG A 30 7.34 2.29 0.82
C ARG A 30 6.11 2.95 0.20
N ALA A 31 5.85 4.22 0.50
CA ALA A 31 4.76 4.99 -0.10
C ALA A 31 4.92 5.11 -1.62
N ARG A 32 6.14 5.39 -2.12
CA ARG A 32 6.43 5.40 -3.56
C ARG A 32 6.11 4.05 -4.21
N TRP A 33 6.53 2.95 -3.59
CA TRP A 33 6.22 1.61 -4.09
C TRP A 33 4.72 1.33 -4.12
N VAL A 34 3.97 1.69 -3.06
CA VAL A 34 2.50 1.55 -3.01
C VAL A 34 1.84 2.37 -4.10
N ALA A 35 2.29 3.60 -4.31
CA ALA A 35 1.78 4.47 -5.36
C ALA A 35 1.99 3.86 -6.76
N ASP A 36 3.19 3.35 -7.03
CA ASP A 36 3.52 2.73 -8.32
C ASP A 36 2.73 1.43 -8.53
N TYR A 37 2.56 0.62 -7.49
CA TYR A 37 1.73 -0.59 -7.55
C TYR A 37 0.27 -0.25 -7.88
N LEU A 38 -0.31 0.76 -7.24
CA LEU A 38 -1.68 1.22 -7.53
C LEU A 38 -1.82 1.81 -8.94
N ARG A 39 -0.82 2.57 -9.41
CA ARG A 39 -0.77 3.06 -10.80
C ARG A 39 -0.73 1.90 -11.80
N ALA A 40 0.07 0.86 -11.53
CA ALA A 40 0.15 -0.33 -12.37
C ALA A 40 -1.17 -1.11 -12.44
N LEU A 41 -2.01 -1.03 -11.41
CA LEU A 41 -3.38 -1.56 -11.41
C LEU A 41 -4.38 -0.65 -12.17
N GLY A 42 -3.95 0.49 -12.68
CA GLY A 42 -4.77 1.42 -13.48
C GLY A 42 -5.48 2.49 -12.67
N TYR A 43 -5.12 2.70 -11.40
CA TYR A 43 -5.68 3.79 -10.60
C TYR A 43 -4.96 5.12 -10.88
N ALA A 44 -5.73 6.21 -10.85
CA ALA A 44 -5.16 7.54 -10.66
C ALA A 44 -4.73 7.65 -9.19
N VAL A 45 -3.46 7.99 -8.97
CA VAL A 45 -2.84 8.04 -7.65
C VAL A 45 -2.31 9.43 -7.36
N GLU A 46 -2.67 9.94 -6.19
CA GLU A 46 -2.14 11.17 -5.61
C GLU A 46 -1.33 10.84 -4.35
N THR A 47 -0.27 11.61 -4.10
CA THR A 47 0.57 11.49 -2.91
C THR A 47 0.76 12.87 -2.33
N ASP A 48 0.59 13.03 -1.01
CA ASP A 48 0.78 14.30 -0.31
C ASP A 48 2.20 14.44 0.28
N ASP A 49 2.47 15.58 0.90
CA ASP A 49 3.77 15.91 1.51
C ASP A 49 4.11 15.04 2.73
N LEU A 50 3.14 14.29 3.27
CA LEU A 50 3.32 13.34 4.38
C LEU A 50 3.39 11.89 3.88
N HIS A 51 3.53 11.71 2.56
CA HIS A 51 3.61 10.39 1.92
C HIS A 51 2.34 9.53 2.06
N ASN A 52 1.18 10.13 2.33
CA ASN A 52 -0.08 9.42 2.21
C ASN A 52 -0.36 9.13 0.73
N VAL A 53 -0.77 7.90 0.41
CA VAL A 53 -1.08 7.48 -0.96
C VAL A 53 -2.59 7.31 -1.11
N TYR A 54 -3.18 8.06 -2.04
CA TYR A 54 -4.60 8.04 -2.32
C TYR A 54 -4.87 7.46 -3.70
N ALA A 55 -5.79 6.48 -3.78
CA ALA A 55 -6.33 5.97 -5.02
C ALA A 55 -7.86 5.93 -4.94
N CYS A 56 -8.54 6.35 -6.01
CA CYS A 56 -10.00 6.37 -6.06
C CYS A 56 -10.51 5.42 -7.14
N ALA A 57 -11.21 4.36 -6.72
CA ALA A 57 -12.06 3.57 -7.60
C ALA A 57 -13.36 4.34 -7.86
N ARG A 58 -13.48 4.99 -9.02
CA ARG A 58 -14.66 5.80 -9.34
C ARG A 58 -15.91 4.93 -9.48
N GLY A 59 -16.92 5.21 -8.66
CA GLY A 59 -18.25 4.63 -8.80
C GLY A 59 -18.99 5.12 -10.05
N ARG A 60 -20.08 4.43 -10.41
CA ARG A 60 -20.92 4.79 -11.57
C ARG A 60 -21.75 6.06 -11.37
N GLN A 61 -22.00 6.43 -10.11
CA GLN A 61 -22.85 7.56 -9.73
C GLN A 61 -22.13 8.44 -8.71
N ARG A 62 -22.51 9.71 -8.66
CA ARG A 62 -21.99 10.67 -7.68
C ARG A 62 -22.71 10.50 -6.34
N SER A 63 -22.19 9.60 -5.50
CA SER A 63 -22.64 9.34 -4.13
C SER A 63 -21.55 9.73 -3.12
N PRO A 64 -21.85 9.77 -1.80
CA PRO A 64 -20.82 9.84 -0.78
C PRO A 64 -19.74 8.77 -0.99
N ALA A 65 -18.48 9.13 -0.75
CA ALA A 65 -17.35 8.23 -0.88
C ALA A 65 -17.21 7.33 0.37
N LEU A 66 -16.78 6.08 0.17
CA LEU A 66 -16.30 5.20 1.22
C LEU A 66 -14.76 5.26 1.23
N ALA A 67 -14.17 5.67 2.35
CA ALA A 67 -12.72 5.62 2.54
C ALA A 67 -12.33 4.31 3.23
N VAL A 68 -11.42 3.56 2.61
CA VAL A 68 -10.71 2.43 3.23
C VAL A 68 -9.28 2.89 3.48
N THR A 69 -8.82 2.79 4.72
CA THR A 69 -7.51 3.31 5.13
C THR A 69 -6.70 2.21 5.84
N ALA A 70 -5.39 2.29 5.69
CA ALA A 70 -4.41 1.49 6.40
C ALA A 70 -3.14 2.33 6.55
N HIS A 71 -2.40 2.15 7.64
CA HIS A 71 -1.11 2.82 7.83
C HIS A 71 0.00 1.94 7.25
N THR A 72 1.05 2.57 6.71
CA THR A 72 2.15 1.87 6.04
C THR A 72 3.41 1.81 6.88
N ASP A 73 3.49 2.54 7.98
CA ASP A 73 4.63 2.56 8.87
C ASP A 73 4.72 1.32 9.75
N THR A 74 5.88 1.16 10.38
CA THR A 74 6.21 0.05 11.25
C THR A 74 6.96 0.55 12.47
N VAL A 75 6.86 -0.21 13.55
CA VAL A 75 7.57 0.08 14.81
C VAL A 75 9.05 -0.33 14.78
N PHE A 76 9.53 -0.93 13.68
CA PHE A 76 10.88 -1.46 13.58
C PHE A 76 11.87 -0.40 13.07
N PRO A 77 13.12 -0.40 13.55
CA PRO A 77 14.17 0.45 13.00
C PRO A 77 14.46 0.15 11.52
N ALA A 78 14.99 1.14 10.79
CA ALA A 78 15.36 0.99 9.38
C ALA A 78 16.39 -0.12 9.12
N ALA A 79 17.20 -0.47 10.12
CA ALA A 79 18.25 -1.48 10.03
C ALA A 79 17.78 -2.91 10.36
N THR A 80 16.49 -3.11 10.64
CA THR A 80 15.93 -4.47 10.84
C THR A 80 16.11 -5.29 9.56
N ASP A 81 16.63 -6.51 9.68
CA ASP A 81 16.71 -7.45 8.57
C ASP A 81 15.30 -7.93 8.20
N LEU A 82 14.91 -7.71 6.94
CA LEU A 82 13.57 -8.01 6.42
C LEU A 82 13.54 -9.28 5.56
N THR A 83 14.69 -9.94 5.37
CA THR A 83 14.83 -11.11 4.49
C THR A 83 13.95 -12.28 4.93
N VAL A 84 13.29 -12.94 3.97
CA VAL A 84 12.42 -14.12 4.17
C VAL A 84 12.91 -15.31 3.36
#